data_AF-A0A413BTE2-F1
#
_entry.id   AF-A0A413BTE2-F1
#
_cell.length_a   1.000
_cell.length_b   1.000
_cell.length_c   1.000
_cell.angle_alpha   90.00
_cell.angle_beta   90.00
_cell.angle_gamma   90.00
#
_symmetry.space_group_name_H-M   'P 1'
#
loop_
_entity.id
_entity.type
_entity.pdbx_description
1 polymer ?
#
loop_
_entity_poly.entity_id
_entity_poly.type
_entity_poly.pdbx_seq_one_letter_code
_entity_poly.pdbx_strand_id
1 'polypeptide(L)' 'MKSAKIEMNKGLLEAWLEAVHENGLPVNIQTGREYNDCNGDRTVEVLMEYDESDKMLVMGALNATINEWAGLV' A
#
# COMPACT_ATOMS: atom_id res chain seq x y z
N MET A 1 -15.46 8.19 -4.70
CA MET A 1 -14.53 7.05 -4.72
C MET A 1 -13.61 7.09 -5.94
N LYS A 2 -12.31 7.12 -5.68
CA LYS A 2 -11.23 6.89 -6.64
C LYS A 2 -10.65 5.50 -6.43
N SER A 3 -10.14 4.93 -7.51
CA SER A 3 -9.36 3.70 -7.48
C SER A 3 -7.96 3.94 -8.03
N ALA A 4 -6.95 3.36 -7.38
CA ALA A 4 -5.57 3.36 -7.81
C ALA A 4 -5.05 1.92 -7.83
N LYS A 5 -4.64 1.45 -9.02
CA LYS A 5 -3.97 0.17 -9.17
C LYS A 5 -2.46 0.39 -9.16
N ILE A 6 -1.78 -0.27 -8.22
CA ILE A 6 -0.34 -0.19 -8.04
C ILE A 6 0.25 -1.60 -7.88
N GLU A 7 1.54 -1.72 -8.10
CA GLU A 7 2.32 -2.90 -7.75
C GLU A 7 3.16 -2.55 -6.52
N MET A 8 3.20 -3.46 -5.54
CA MET A 8 3.85 -3.21 -4.26
C MET A 8 4.67 -4.42 -3.83
N ASN A 9 5.85 -4.19 -3.26
CA ASN A 9 6.61 -5.25 -2.59
C ASN A 9 5.76 -5.87 -1.47
N LYS A 10 5.83 -7.20 -1.30
CA LYS A 10 5.01 -7.94 -0.33
C LYS A 10 5.21 -7.45 1.10
N GLY A 11 6.44 -7.21 1.52
CA GLY A 11 6.74 -6.72 2.87
C GLY A 11 6.23 -5.31 3.10
N LEU A 12 6.33 -4.44 2.09
CA LEU A 12 5.76 -3.10 2.14
C LEU A 12 4.22 -3.14 2.23
N LEU A 13 3.57 -4.06 1.50
CA LEU A 13 2.12 -4.26 1.58
C LEU A 13 1.68 -4.71 2.97
N GLU A 14 2.43 -5.60 3.62
CA GLU A 14 2.14 -6.06 4.98
C GLU A 14 2.21 -4.90 5.98
N ALA A 15 3.27 -4.09 5.91
CA ALA A 15 3.39 -2.88 6.73
C ALA A 15 2.27 -1.86 6.44
N TRP A 16 1.86 -1.72 5.19
CA TRP A 16 0.77 -0.82 4.81
C TRP A 16 -0.59 -1.27 5.35
N LEU A 17 -0.89 -2.57 5.29
CA LEU A 17 -2.12 -3.13 5.84
C LEU A 17 -2.20 -2.93 7.37
N GLU A 18 -1.07 -3.08 8.07
CA GLU A 18 -0.98 -2.79 9.50
C GLU A 18 -1.26 -1.30 9.78
N ALA A 19 -0.57 -0.39 9.08
CA ALA A 19 -0.79 1.05 9.25
C ALA A 19 -2.24 1.48 8.97
N VAL A 20 -2.89 0.89 7.96
CA VAL A 20 -4.31 1.13 7.64
C VAL A 20 -5.21 0.66 8.78
N HIS A 21 -4.94 -0.52 9.34
CA HIS A 21 -5.72 -1.07 10.43
C HIS A 21 -5.55 -0.27 11.73
N GLU A 22 -4.31 0.02 12.13
CA GLU A 22 -3.99 0.73 13.37
C GLU A 22 -4.51 2.17 13.38
N ASN A 23 -4.38 2.87 12.26
CA ASN A 23 -4.78 4.27 12.16
C ASN A 23 -6.24 4.45 11.68
N GLY A 24 -6.95 3.35 11.39
CA GLY A 24 -8.33 3.40 10.89
C GLY A 24 -8.47 4.19 9.59
N LEU A 25 -7.53 4.02 8.66
CA LEU A 25 -7.47 4.84 7.45
C LEU A 25 -8.68 4.55 6.53
N PRO A 26 -9.28 5.59 5.92
CA PRO A 26 -10.45 5.44 5.03
C PRO A 26 -10.03 4.97 3.62
N VAL A 27 -9.42 3.78 3.56
CA VAL A 27 -9.00 3.14 2.31
C VAL A 27 -9.40 1.66 2.33
N ASN A 28 -10.04 1.22 1.25
CA ASN A 28 -10.27 -0.19 0.99
C ASN A 28 -9.12 -0.74 0.14
N ILE A 29 -8.58 -1.89 0.52
CA ILE A 29 -7.43 -2.52 -0.14
C ILE A 29 -7.83 -3.90 -0.61
N GLN A 30 -7.62 -4.17 -1.89
CA GLN A 30 -7.76 -5.49 -2.47
C GLN A 30 -6.43 -5.92 -3.09
N THR A 31 -6.06 -7.18 -2.89
CA THR A 31 -4.85 -7.77 -3.44
C THR A 31 -5.18 -8.65 -4.64
N GLY A 32 -4.33 -8.59 -5.65
CA GLY A 32 -4.42 -9.37 -6.87
C GLY A 32 -3.31 -10.41 -6.95
N ARG A 33 -2.75 -10.56 -8.16
CA ARG A 33 -1.67 -11.51 -8.43
C ARG A 33 -0.43 -11.18 -7.59
N GLU A 34 0.19 -12.23 -7.05
CA GLU A 34 1.53 -12.19 -6.45
C GLU A 34 2.52 -12.89 -7.40
N TYR A 35 3.70 -12.29 -7.60
CA TYR A 35 4.76 -12.82 -8.46
C TYR A 35 6.13 -12.30 -8.01
N ASN A 36 7.20 -12.99 -8.43
CA ASN A 36 8.56 -12.47 -8.24
C ASN A 36 8.87 -11.52 -9.39
N ASP A 37 9.40 -10.34 -9.07
CA ASP A 37 9.88 -9.39 -10.07
C ASP A 37 11.25 -9.80 -10.64
N CYS A 38 11.81 -8.97 -11.53
CA CYS A 38 13.10 -9.23 -12.18
C CYS A 38 14.28 -9.30 -11.20
N ASN A 39 14.14 -8.77 -9.99
CA ASN A 39 15.16 -8.76 -8.94
C ASN A 39 15.00 -9.95 -7.98
N GLY A 40 13.92 -10.73 -8.12
CA GLY A 40 13.58 -11.84 -7.23
C GLY A 40 12.75 -11.40 -6.01
N ASP A 41 12.36 -10.13 -5.94
CA ASP A 41 11.50 -9.62 -4.88
C ASP A 41 10.06 -10.03 -5.13
N ARG A 42 9.33 -10.35 -4.05
CA ARG A 42 7.90 -10.64 -4.15
C ARG A 42 7.11 -9.35 -4.31
N THR A 43 6.40 -9.25 -5.42
CA THR A 43 5.52 -8.13 -5.76
C THR A 43 4.07 -8.61 -5.82
N VAL A 44 3.16 -7.76 -5.37
CA VAL A 44 1.71 -8.00 -5.33
C VAL A 44 1.01 -6.85 -6.05
N GLU A 45 0.04 -7.17 -6.90
CA GLU A 45 -0.89 -6.18 -7.44
C GLU A 45 -1.85 -5.72 -6.33
N VAL A 46 -2.01 -4.41 -6.16
CA VAL A 46 -2.85 -3.80 -5.14
C VAL A 46 -3.82 -2.82 -5.78
N LEU A 47 -5.10 -2.94 -5.44
CA LEU A 47 -6.12 -1.96 -5.74
C LEU A 47 -6.48 -1.21 -4.47
N MET A 48 -6.26 0.10 -4.45
CA MET A 48 -6.66 0.99 -3.36
C MET A 48 -7.88 1.79 -3.79
N GLU A 49 -8.90 1.82 -2.94
CA GLU A 49 -10.11 2.60 -3.16
C GLU A 49 -10.36 3.53 -1.96
N TYR A 50 -10.51 4.82 -2.22
CA TYR A 50 -10.70 5.85 -1.19
C TYR A 50 -11.51 7.01 -1.77
N ASP A 51 -12.09 7.86 -0.92
CA ASP A 51 -12.76 9.07 -1.39
C ASP A 51 -11.77 10.19 -1.71
N GLU A 52 -12.09 11.03 -2.70
CA GLU A 52 -11.17 12.09 -3.14
C GLU A 52 -10.85 13.08 -2.00
N SER A 53 -11.78 13.28 -1.07
CA SER A 53 -11.57 14.08 0.15
C SER A 53 -10.46 13.52 1.04
N ASP A 54 -10.29 12.19 1.05
CA ASP A 54 -9.33 11.50 1.92
C ASP A 54 -8.00 11.22 1.23
N LYS A 55 -7.87 11.56 -0.05
CA LYS A 55 -6.68 11.29 -0.86
C LYS A 55 -5.40 11.78 -0.21
N MET A 56 -5.39 13.00 0.33
CA MET A 56 -4.20 13.58 0.98
C MET A 56 -3.80 12.78 2.23
N LEU A 57 -4.78 12.33 3.01
CA LEU A 57 -4.56 11.52 4.21
C LEU A 57 -4.00 10.14 3.84
N VAL A 58 -4.67 9.44 2.91
CA VAL A 58 -4.27 8.10 2.47
C VAL A 58 -2.88 8.12 1.84
N MET A 59 -2.60 9.06 0.93
CA MET A 59 -1.29 9.17 0.29
C MET A 59 -0.19 9.62 1.25
N GLY A 60 -0.52 10.48 2.22
CA GLY A 60 0.41 10.88 3.28
C GLY A 60 0.83 9.71 4.14
N ALA A 61 -0.13 8.89 4.57
CA ALA A 61 0.15 7.68 5.35
C ALA A 61 0.93 6.63 4.55
N LEU A 62 0.56 6.39 3.29
CA LEU A 62 1.31 5.47 2.43
C LEU A 62 2.76 5.92 2.25
N ASN A 63 3.00 7.22 2.03
CA ASN A 63 4.37 7.75 1.94
C ASN A 63 5.15 7.59 3.24
N ALA A 64 4.51 7.76 4.40
CA ALA A 64 5.15 7.52 5.69
C ALA A 64 5.56 6.04 5.84
N THR A 65 4.66 5.11 5.52
CA THR A 65 4.96 3.67 5.52
C THR A 65 6.10 3.32 4.58
N ILE A 66 6.13 3.88 3.37
CA ILE A 66 7.24 3.67 2.42
C ILE A 66 8.57 4.14 3.00
N ASN A 67 8.62 5.32 3.60
CA ASN A 67 9.85 5.87 4.17
C ASN A 67 10.34 5.07 5.38
N GLU A 68 9.42 4.64 6.25
CA GLU A 68 9.75 3.79 7.40
C GLU A 68 10.25 2.42 6.93
N TRP A 69 9.55 1.79 5.97
CA TRP A 69 9.95 0.51 5.40
C TRP A 69 11.32 0.60 4.72
N ALA A 70 11.57 1.63 3.91
CA ALA A 70 12.85 1.84 3.23
C ALA A 70 14.04 2.03 4.20
N GLY A 71 13.78 2.47 5.44
CA GLY A 71 14.80 2.53 6.50
C GLY A 71 15.05 1.20 7.21
N LEU A 72 14.20 0.20 7.01
CA LEU A 72 14.28 -1.15 7.61
C LEU A 72 14.92 -2.19 6.69
N VAL A 73 14.93 -1.96 5.37
CA VAL A 73 15.56 -2.84 4.35
C VAL A 73 17.02 -2.49 4.05
#